data_AF-R6E017-F1
#
_entry.id   AF-R6E017-F1
#
_cell.length_a   1.000
_cell.length_b   1.000
_cell.length_c   1.000
_cell.angle_alpha   90.00
_cell.angle_beta   90.00
_cell.angle_gamma   90.00
#
_symmetry.space_group_name_H-M   'P 1'
#
loop_
_entity.id
_entity.type
_entity.pdbx_description
1 polymer ?
#
loop_
_entity_poly.entity_id
_entity_poly.type
_entity_poly.pdbx_seq_one_letter_code
_entity_poly.pdbx_strand_id
1 'polypeptide(L)'
;MNSFLNFIKTVRKGLLKAFILSILYIIIYKFFLIKIDEIFAGASIWGEIFYDISFAYVTGFMFHLMVVHYKEWYDQKCINKYVLPKLDLILGQYETVIKEMCSYAKIEYYKFLSDDDFKKICEIISGNKAKADAPLILGLSHPPIFATWNQYCINFKNETTRTVEQILSKLSLLDSDLVLLLSEIEDSKFFNRLRLYENLMSMGLERTKIGFDHSDILIDYTSLMRRLEIYSIKKKKIFNG
;
A
#
# COMPACT_ATOMS: atom_id res chain seq x y z
N MET A 1 6.78 -25.19 2.72
CA MET A 1 7.06 -24.84 4.14
C MET A 1 6.89 -23.34 4.42
N ASN A 2 7.35 -22.43 3.54
CA ASN A 2 7.22 -20.97 3.73
C ASN A 2 5.77 -20.46 3.90
N SER A 3 4.82 -21.00 3.12
CA SER A 3 3.42 -20.53 3.16
C SER A 3 2.74 -20.74 4.52
N PHE A 4 3.07 -21.81 5.25
CA PHE A 4 2.49 -22.10 6.56
C PHE A 4 3.14 -21.23 7.67
N LEU A 5 4.45 -21.01 7.58
CA LEU A 5 5.15 -20.09 8.49
C LEU A 5 4.67 -18.64 8.31
N ASN A 6 4.41 -18.21 7.08
CA ASN A 6 3.86 -16.88 6.82
C ASN A 6 2.42 -16.75 7.34
N PHE A 7 1.63 -17.81 7.24
CA PHE A 7 0.29 -17.88 7.84
C PHE A 7 0.31 -17.79 9.38
N ILE A 8 1.21 -18.50 10.06
CA ILE A 8 1.33 -18.39 11.52
C ILE A 8 1.84 -17.00 11.93
N LYS A 9 2.74 -16.40 11.15
CA LYS A 9 3.27 -15.05 11.44
C LYS A 9 2.22 -13.95 11.38
N THR A 10 1.12 -14.13 10.64
CA THR A 10 0.01 -13.15 10.62
C THR A 10 -0.90 -13.25 11.83
N VAL A 11 -0.81 -14.33 12.63
CA VAL A 11 -1.59 -14.46 13.87
C VAL A 11 -1.07 -13.50 14.94
N ARG A 12 -1.99 -12.88 15.70
CA ARG A 12 -1.64 -11.98 16.81
C ARG A 12 -0.80 -12.73 17.85
N LYS A 13 0.43 -12.25 18.08
CA LYS A 13 1.41 -12.88 19.00
C LYS A 13 0.88 -13.11 20.42
N GLY A 14 0.00 -12.23 20.91
CA GLY A 14 -0.62 -12.40 22.24
C GLY A 14 -1.49 -13.65 22.33
N LEU A 15 -2.35 -13.88 21.33
CA LEU A 15 -3.23 -15.05 21.28
C LEU A 15 -2.43 -16.34 21.11
N LEU A 16 -1.36 -16.30 20.29
CA LEU A 16 -0.45 -17.43 20.11
C LEU A 16 0.28 -17.80 21.42
N LYS A 17 0.75 -16.80 22.18
CA LYS A 17 1.38 -17.03 23.49
C LYS A 17 0.40 -17.68 24.47
N ALA A 18 -0.83 -17.17 24.55
CA ALA A 18 -1.87 -17.75 25.39
C ALA A 18 -2.16 -19.20 24.98
N PHE A 19 -2.21 -19.50 23.67
CA PHE A 19 -2.41 -20.86 23.15
C PHE A 19 -1.29 -21.82 23.58
N ILE A 20 -0.04 -21.41 23.44
CA ILE A 20 1.11 -22.21 23.89
C ILE A 20 1.04 -22.44 25.40
N LEU A 21 0.72 -21.41 26.18
CA LEU A 21 0.60 -21.52 27.63
C LEU A 21 -0.53 -22.47 28.05
N SER A 22 -1.69 -22.40 27.39
CA SER A 22 -2.82 -23.32 27.63
C SER A 22 -2.46 -24.77 27.29
N ILE A 23 -1.75 -25.02 26.19
CA ILE A 23 -1.26 -26.37 25.86
C ILE A 23 -0.26 -26.86 26.91
N LEU A 24 0.70 -26.03 27.30
CA LEU A 24 1.68 -26.39 28.34
C LEU A 24 0.97 -26.72 29.65
N TYR A 25 -0.03 -25.92 30.04
CA TYR A 25 -0.83 -26.17 31.24
C TYR A 25 -1.59 -27.50 31.15
N ILE A 26 -2.25 -27.79 30.03
CA ILE A 26 -2.95 -29.08 29.80
C ILE A 26 -2.00 -30.27 29.97
N ILE A 27 -0.79 -30.18 29.41
CA ILE A 27 0.23 -31.22 29.53
C ILE A 27 0.68 -31.36 30.98
N ILE A 28 1.04 -30.26 31.63
CA ILE A 28 1.50 -30.25 33.02
C ILE A 28 0.42 -30.81 33.96
N TYR A 29 -0.84 -30.43 33.74
CA TYR A 29 -1.97 -30.91 34.52
C TYR A 29 -2.16 -32.43 34.38
N LYS A 30 -2.22 -32.95 33.15
CA LYS A 30 -2.44 -34.38 32.89
C LYS A 30 -1.29 -35.29 33.35
N PHE A 31 -0.05 -34.85 33.25
CA PHE A 31 1.10 -35.70 33.55
C PHE A 31 1.56 -35.58 35.00
N PHE A 32 1.44 -34.41 35.60
CA PHE A 32 1.98 -34.11 36.94
C PHE A 32 0.89 -33.82 37.96
N LEU A 33 0.06 -32.78 37.76
CA LEU A 33 -0.85 -32.32 38.84
C LEU A 33 -1.91 -33.35 39.21
N ILE A 34 -2.41 -34.13 38.27
CA ILE A 34 -3.44 -35.13 38.56
C ILE A 34 -2.94 -36.29 39.45
N LYS A 35 -1.62 -36.45 39.59
CA LYS A 35 -0.99 -37.53 40.36
C LYS A 35 -0.48 -37.10 41.74
N ILE A 36 -0.59 -35.81 42.07
CA ILE A 36 -0.09 -35.25 43.33
C ILE A 36 -1.25 -35.16 44.32
N ASP A 37 -1.02 -35.61 45.56
CA ASP A 37 -1.99 -35.48 46.65
C ASP A 37 -2.34 -34.00 46.91
N GLU A 38 -3.58 -33.73 47.33
CA GLU A 38 -4.09 -32.38 47.48
C GLU A 38 -3.24 -31.55 48.46
N ILE A 39 -2.57 -30.51 47.93
CA ILE A 39 -1.75 -29.58 48.72
C ILE A 39 -2.65 -28.72 49.64
N PHE A 40 -3.91 -28.45 49.22
CA PHE A 40 -4.93 -27.80 50.04
C PHE A 40 -6.33 -28.31 49.63
N ALA A 41 -7.29 -28.24 50.56
CA ALA A 41 -8.67 -28.66 50.30
C ALA A 41 -9.30 -27.86 49.14
N GLY A 42 -9.58 -28.52 48.02
CA GLY A 42 -10.15 -27.91 46.82
C GLY A 42 -9.14 -27.49 45.74
N ALA A 43 -7.83 -27.77 45.93
CA ALA A 43 -6.81 -27.55 44.90
C ALA A 43 -7.11 -28.29 43.59
N SER A 44 -7.63 -29.52 43.73
CA SER A 44 -8.00 -30.39 42.61
C SER A 44 -9.08 -29.74 41.73
N ILE A 45 -10.12 -29.17 42.35
CA ILE A 45 -11.23 -28.51 41.67
C ILE A 45 -10.74 -27.29 40.86
N TRP A 46 -9.89 -26.46 41.46
CA TRP A 46 -9.32 -25.31 40.76
C TRP A 46 -8.47 -25.74 39.56
N GLY A 47 -7.65 -26.77 39.72
CA GLY A 47 -6.85 -27.32 38.63
C GLY A 47 -7.71 -27.84 37.47
N GLU A 48 -8.81 -28.52 37.78
CA GLU A 48 -9.77 -29.01 36.79
C GLU A 48 -10.46 -27.86 36.04
N ILE A 49 -10.90 -26.81 36.75
CA ILE A 49 -11.49 -25.62 36.12
C ILE A 49 -10.49 -24.94 35.16
N PHE A 50 -9.24 -24.74 35.58
CA PHE A 50 -8.22 -24.16 34.72
C PHE A 50 -7.90 -25.04 33.51
N TYR A 51 -7.97 -26.36 33.68
CA TYR A 51 -7.79 -27.33 32.61
C TYR A 51 -8.93 -27.19 31.58
N ASP A 52 -10.18 -27.15 32.03
CA ASP A 52 -11.34 -27.01 31.16
C ASP A 52 -11.34 -25.69 30.40
N ILE A 53 -10.99 -24.58 31.08
CA ILE A 53 -10.83 -23.26 30.44
C ILE A 53 -9.72 -23.32 29.39
N SER A 54 -8.57 -23.91 29.71
CA SER A 54 -7.46 -24.05 28.78
C SER A 54 -7.84 -24.90 27.57
N PHE A 55 -8.57 -25.99 27.79
CA PHE A 55 -9.04 -26.88 26.73
C PHE A 55 -10.07 -26.19 25.83
N ALA A 56 -11.05 -25.50 26.41
CA ALA A 56 -12.04 -24.70 25.69
C ALA A 56 -11.37 -23.59 24.86
N TYR A 57 -10.38 -22.90 25.44
CA TYR A 57 -9.59 -21.90 24.72
C TYR A 57 -8.82 -22.50 23.56
N VAL A 58 -8.13 -23.62 23.75
CA VAL A 58 -7.39 -24.33 22.69
C VAL A 58 -8.33 -24.73 21.54
N THR A 59 -9.49 -25.33 21.85
CA THR A 59 -10.48 -25.71 20.83
C THR A 59 -11.04 -24.49 20.11
N GLY A 60 -11.42 -23.43 20.83
CA GLY A 60 -11.91 -22.19 20.24
C GLY A 60 -10.88 -21.50 19.36
N PHE A 61 -9.62 -21.48 19.79
CA PHE A 61 -8.50 -20.94 19.02
C PHE A 61 -8.24 -21.74 17.74
N MET A 62 -8.27 -23.08 17.81
CA MET A 62 -8.13 -23.94 16.63
C MET A 62 -9.26 -23.71 15.63
N PHE A 63 -10.50 -23.62 16.11
CA PHE A 63 -11.65 -23.32 15.26
C PHE A 63 -11.51 -21.96 14.57
N HIS A 64 -11.17 -20.92 15.34
CA HIS A 64 -10.92 -19.59 14.79
C HIS A 64 -9.81 -19.62 13.72
N LEU A 65 -8.70 -20.30 14.01
CA LEU A 65 -7.56 -20.38 13.10
C LEU A 65 -7.92 -21.09 11.79
N MET A 66 -8.68 -22.19 11.86
CA MET A 66 -9.08 -22.96 10.69
C MET A 66 -10.20 -22.32 9.87
N VAL A 67 -11.20 -21.72 10.53
CA VAL A 67 -12.43 -21.25 9.85
C VAL A 67 -12.33 -19.78 9.47
N VAL A 68 -11.78 -18.95 10.35
CA VAL A 68 -11.75 -17.50 10.16
C VAL A 68 -10.40 -17.07 9.61
N HIS A 69 -9.32 -17.30 10.35
CA HIS A 69 -8.00 -16.78 9.99
C HIS A 69 -7.45 -17.39 8.70
N TYR A 70 -7.66 -18.69 8.47
CA TYR A 70 -7.25 -19.35 7.22
C TYR A 70 -7.96 -18.77 6.01
N LYS A 71 -9.27 -18.56 6.11
CA LYS A 71 -10.07 -17.96 5.04
C LYS A 71 -9.61 -16.53 4.75
N GLU A 72 -9.51 -15.69 5.78
CA GLU A 72 -9.04 -14.30 5.66
C GLU A 72 -7.64 -14.23 5.03
N TRP A 73 -6.71 -15.07 5.49
CA TRP A 73 -5.35 -15.12 4.93
C TRP A 73 -5.35 -15.57 3.47
N TYR A 74 -6.17 -16.57 3.12
CA TYR A 74 -6.27 -17.05 1.75
C TYR A 74 -6.88 -15.98 0.82
N ASP A 75 -7.95 -15.33 1.26
CA ASP A 75 -8.60 -14.24 0.53
C ASP A 75 -7.62 -13.09 0.32
N GLN A 76 -6.87 -12.69 1.37
CA GLN A 76 -5.80 -11.70 1.26
C GLN A 76 -4.69 -12.13 0.30
N LYS A 77 -4.28 -13.39 0.31
CA LYS A 77 -3.27 -13.90 -0.62
C LYS A 77 -3.76 -13.84 -2.07
N CYS A 78 -5.02 -14.20 -2.32
CA CYS A 78 -5.62 -14.16 -3.63
C CYS A 78 -5.79 -12.75 -4.16
N ILE A 79 -6.33 -11.82 -3.35
CA ILE A 79 -6.50 -10.43 -3.78
C ILE A 79 -5.15 -9.73 -4.01
N ASN A 80 -4.12 -10.02 -3.21
CA ASN A 80 -2.80 -9.42 -3.42
C ASN A 80 -2.14 -9.84 -4.74
N LYS A 81 -2.46 -11.01 -5.30
CA LYS A 81 -2.02 -11.37 -6.67
C LYS A 81 -2.60 -10.45 -7.73
N TYR A 82 -3.78 -9.88 -7.48
CA TYR A 82 -4.43 -8.92 -8.37
C TYR A 82 -3.97 -7.48 -8.10
N VAL A 83 -3.84 -7.11 -6.82
CA VAL A 83 -3.54 -5.74 -6.40
C VAL A 83 -2.06 -5.38 -6.60
N LEU A 84 -1.12 -6.26 -6.23
CA LEU A 84 0.31 -5.93 -6.28
C LEU A 84 0.81 -5.54 -7.68
N PRO A 85 0.44 -6.25 -8.78
CA PRO A 85 0.81 -5.82 -10.12
C PRO A 85 0.26 -4.44 -10.50
N LYS A 86 -0.92 -4.06 -9.97
CA LYS A 86 -1.50 -2.73 -10.20
C LYS A 86 -0.80 -1.64 -9.41
N LEU A 87 -0.37 -1.94 -8.18
CA LEU A 87 0.48 -1.02 -7.43
C LEU A 87 1.82 -0.82 -8.13
N ASP A 88 2.40 -1.88 -8.68
CA ASP A 88 3.62 -1.80 -9.47
C ASP A 88 3.42 -0.98 -10.75
N LEU A 89 2.25 -1.06 -11.38
CA LEU A 89 1.90 -0.21 -12.52
C LEU A 89 1.88 1.28 -12.13
N ILE A 90 1.21 1.64 -11.03
CA ILE A 90 1.17 3.03 -10.53
C ILE A 90 2.58 3.54 -10.22
N LEU A 91 3.37 2.75 -9.49
CA LEU A 91 4.74 3.10 -9.13
C LEU A 91 5.66 3.21 -10.36
N GLY A 92 5.50 2.32 -11.33
CA GLY A 92 6.25 2.34 -12.59
C GLY A 92 5.90 3.55 -13.44
N GLN A 93 4.62 3.91 -13.54
CA GLN A 93 4.19 5.13 -14.23
C GLN A 93 4.76 6.38 -13.56
N TYR A 94 4.71 6.45 -12.23
CA TYR A 94 5.32 7.54 -11.47
C TYR A 94 6.83 7.65 -11.74
N GLU A 95 7.54 6.52 -11.66
CA GLU A 95 8.98 6.47 -11.92
C GLU A 95 9.32 6.93 -13.35
N THR A 96 8.54 6.53 -14.35
CA THR A 96 8.70 6.99 -15.74
C THR A 96 8.57 8.51 -15.84
N VAL A 97 7.50 9.10 -15.27
CA VAL A 97 7.27 10.55 -15.30
C VAL A 97 8.43 11.30 -14.66
N ILE A 98 8.90 10.86 -13.49
CA ILE A 98 10.01 11.51 -12.79
C ILE A 98 11.32 11.36 -13.58
N LYS A 99 11.61 10.20 -14.15
CA LYS A 99 12.81 9.99 -15.00
C LYS A 99 12.83 10.93 -16.19
N GLU A 100 11.69 11.12 -16.84
CA GLU A 100 11.57 12.02 -17.99
C GLU A 100 11.73 13.48 -17.58
N MET A 101 11.15 13.89 -16.44
CA MET A 101 11.37 15.22 -15.86
C MET A 101 12.85 15.46 -15.54
N CYS A 102 13.52 14.47 -14.94
CA CYS A 102 14.96 14.53 -14.64
C CYS A 102 15.80 14.66 -15.92
N SER A 103 15.51 13.83 -16.92
CA SER A 103 16.16 13.85 -18.24
C SER A 103 16.01 15.21 -18.91
N TYR A 104 14.80 15.78 -18.89
CA TYR A 104 14.52 17.12 -19.43
C TYR A 104 15.29 18.22 -18.67
N ALA A 105 15.32 18.14 -17.35
CA ALA A 105 16.05 19.07 -16.49
C ALA A 105 17.57 18.85 -16.51
N LYS A 106 18.06 17.80 -17.17
CA LYS A 106 19.46 17.35 -17.15
C LYS A 106 19.98 17.09 -15.72
N ILE A 107 19.11 16.58 -14.86
CA ILE A 107 19.42 16.16 -13.50
C ILE A 107 19.52 14.64 -13.49
N GLU A 108 20.52 14.10 -12.80
CA GLU A 108 20.68 12.65 -12.67
C GLU A 108 19.52 12.07 -11.85
N TYR A 109 18.86 11.05 -12.40
CA TYR A 109 17.75 10.39 -11.72
C TYR A 109 18.27 9.48 -10.61
N TYR A 110 17.77 9.71 -9.40
CA TYR A 110 17.85 8.77 -8.28
C TYR A 110 16.45 8.36 -7.87
N LYS A 111 16.27 7.15 -7.33
CA LYS A 111 14.95 6.64 -6.91
C LYS A 111 14.25 7.55 -5.90
N PHE A 112 15.05 8.23 -5.07
CA PHE A 112 14.59 9.22 -4.12
C PHE A 112 15.40 10.50 -4.32
N LEU A 113 14.90 11.39 -5.18
CA LEU A 113 15.47 12.72 -5.35
C LEU A 113 15.33 13.55 -4.07
N SER A 114 16.25 14.51 -3.89
CA SER A 114 16.15 15.49 -2.83
C SER A 114 15.09 16.55 -3.14
N ASP A 115 14.55 17.20 -2.11
CA ASP A 115 13.60 18.30 -2.27
C ASP A 115 14.17 19.44 -3.11
N ASP A 116 15.48 19.67 -3.02
CA ASP A 116 16.19 20.68 -3.81
C ASP A 116 16.29 20.30 -5.29
N ASP A 117 16.44 19.01 -5.60
CA ASP A 117 16.40 18.55 -7.00
C ASP A 117 15.00 18.70 -7.58
N PHE A 118 13.96 18.39 -6.81
CA PHE A 118 12.57 18.62 -7.24
C PHE A 118 12.27 20.09 -7.50
N LYS A 119 12.77 20.99 -6.66
CA LYS A 119 12.68 22.45 -6.88
C LYS A 119 13.32 22.85 -8.20
N LYS A 120 14.55 22.42 -8.46
CA LYS A 120 15.26 22.72 -9.72
C LYS A 120 14.53 22.16 -10.94
N ILE A 121 14.03 20.92 -10.86
CA ILE A 121 13.22 20.32 -11.94
C ILE A 121 12.00 21.19 -12.24
N CYS A 122 11.27 21.56 -11.20
CA CYS A 122 10.06 22.38 -11.32
C CYS A 122 10.36 23.77 -11.88
N GLU A 123 11.45 24.42 -11.45
CA GLU A 123 11.90 25.70 -11.96
C GLU A 123 12.28 25.63 -13.45
N ILE A 124 13.02 24.59 -13.86
CA ILE A 124 13.44 24.41 -15.26
C ILE A 124 12.22 24.14 -16.16
N ILE A 125 11.30 23.27 -15.72
CA ILE A 125 10.08 22.96 -16.46
C ILE A 125 9.18 24.20 -16.57
N SER A 126 9.07 25.01 -15.51
CA SER A 126 8.23 26.22 -15.50
C SER A 126 8.84 27.41 -16.23
N GLY A 127 10.17 27.54 -16.16
CA GLY A 127 10.94 28.62 -16.78
C GLY A 127 11.03 28.50 -18.30
N ASN A 128 10.93 27.28 -18.84
CA ASN A 128 10.96 27.06 -20.28
C ASN A 128 9.55 27.28 -20.87
N LYS A 129 9.31 28.50 -21.39
CA LYS A 129 8.03 28.99 -21.94
C LYS A 129 7.25 27.92 -22.74
N ALA A 130 6.12 27.44 -22.18
CA ALA A 130 4.86 27.00 -22.85
C ALA A 130 4.90 26.05 -24.07
N LYS A 131 6.06 25.60 -24.54
CA LYS A 131 6.30 24.70 -25.68
C LYS A 131 7.40 23.68 -25.35
N ALA A 132 7.56 23.36 -24.06
CA ALA A 132 8.38 22.23 -23.67
C ALA A 132 7.62 20.96 -24.05
N ASP A 133 8.02 20.37 -25.17
CA ASP A 133 7.48 19.13 -25.71
C ASP A 133 7.78 18.00 -24.71
N ALA A 134 6.81 17.67 -23.87
CA ALA A 134 6.85 16.47 -23.07
C ALA A 134 6.85 15.25 -24.03
N PRO A 135 7.38 14.09 -23.63
CA PRO A 135 7.60 12.96 -24.54
C PRO A 135 6.32 12.32 -25.08
N LEU A 136 5.13 12.77 -24.65
CA LEU A 136 3.85 12.30 -25.14
C LEU A 136 3.45 13.02 -26.44
N ILE A 137 3.09 12.24 -27.47
CA ILE A 137 2.58 12.74 -28.75
C ILE A 137 1.05 12.76 -28.70
N LEU A 138 0.45 13.93 -28.90
CA LEU A 138 -1.01 14.13 -28.91
C LEU A 138 -1.63 13.93 -30.30
N GLY A 139 -0.84 14.06 -31.36
CA GLY A 139 -1.33 13.91 -32.73
C GLY A 139 -0.22 13.65 -33.75
N LEU A 140 -0.54 12.82 -34.75
CA LEU A 140 0.34 12.45 -35.86
C LEU A 140 0.32 13.50 -36.99
N SER A 141 0.41 14.78 -36.64
CA SER A 141 0.56 15.87 -37.61
C SER A 141 2.01 16.02 -38.08
N HIS A 142 2.26 16.82 -39.11
CA HIS A 142 3.61 17.18 -39.55
C HIS A 142 3.83 18.68 -39.37
N PRO A 143 4.62 19.12 -38.37
CA PRO A 143 5.34 18.33 -37.35
C PRO A 143 4.40 17.72 -36.27
N PRO A 144 4.84 16.66 -35.55
CA PRO A 144 4.04 16.03 -34.49
C PRO A 144 3.72 17.03 -33.38
N ILE A 145 2.51 16.94 -32.85
CA ILE A 145 2.06 17.79 -31.74
C ILE A 145 2.40 17.06 -30.45
N PHE A 146 3.40 17.58 -29.73
CA PHE A 146 3.76 17.06 -28.42
C PHE A 146 2.88 17.66 -27.33
N ALA A 147 2.70 16.90 -26.25
CA ALA A 147 1.99 17.34 -25.08
C ALA A 147 2.82 18.36 -24.30
N THR A 148 2.15 19.30 -23.65
CA THR A 148 2.77 20.06 -22.56
C THR A 148 2.98 19.16 -21.34
N TRP A 149 3.92 19.52 -20.45
CA TRP A 149 4.13 18.80 -19.18
C TRP A 149 2.85 18.67 -18.34
N ASN A 150 1.95 19.66 -18.39
CA ASN A 150 0.67 19.60 -17.69
C ASN A 150 -0.27 18.56 -18.32
N GLN A 151 -0.37 18.51 -19.65
CA GLN A 151 -1.14 17.48 -20.36
C GLN A 151 -0.56 16.08 -20.13
N TYR A 152 0.77 15.98 -20.09
CA TYR A 152 1.45 14.73 -19.76
C TYR A 152 1.11 14.26 -18.34
N CYS A 153 1.15 15.16 -17.35
CA CYS A 153 0.77 14.85 -15.98
C CYS A 153 -0.74 14.56 -15.83
N ILE A 154 -1.62 15.20 -16.61
CA ILE A 154 -3.05 14.85 -16.64
C ILE A 154 -3.24 13.42 -17.13
N ASN A 155 -2.54 13.03 -18.21
CA ASN A 155 -2.62 11.67 -18.73
C ASN A 155 -2.18 10.65 -17.67
N PHE A 156 -1.04 10.92 -17.00
CA PHE A 156 -0.56 10.13 -15.87
C PHE A 156 -1.60 10.04 -14.73
N LYS A 157 -2.20 11.17 -14.35
CA LYS A 157 -3.25 11.24 -13.32
C LYS A 157 -4.45 10.37 -13.71
N ASN A 158 -4.92 10.47 -14.95
CA ASN A 158 -6.06 9.69 -15.46
C ASN A 158 -5.78 8.17 -15.42
N GLU A 159 -4.59 7.75 -15.86
CA GLU A 159 -4.19 6.34 -15.81
C GLU A 159 -4.05 5.82 -14.37
N THR A 160 -3.50 6.65 -13.48
CA THR A 160 -3.39 6.33 -12.05
C THR A 160 -4.77 6.18 -11.43
N THR A 161 -5.66 7.16 -11.61
CA THR A 161 -7.05 7.13 -11.11
C THR A 161 -7.78 5.88 -11.62
N ARG A 162 -7.69 5.56 -12.91
CA ARG A 162 -8.30 4.34 -13.47
C ARG A 162 -7.76 3.08 -12.78
N THR A 163 -6.48 3.03 -12.47
CA THR A 163 -5.87 1.88 -11.78
C THR A 163 -6.31 1.81 -10.32
N VAL A 164 -6.42 2.96 -9.64
CA VAL A 164 -6.93 3.06 -8.27
C VAL A 164 -8.38 2.61 -8.19
N GLU A 165 -9.26 3.08 -9.07
CA GLU A 165 -10.67 2.66 -9.15
C GLU A 165 -10.79 1.14 -9.34
N GLN A 166 -9.95 0.54 -10.20
CA GLN A 166 -9.92 -0.90 -10.38
C GLN A 166 -9.54 -1.66 -9.10
N ILE A 167 -8.61 -1.13 -8.31
CA ILE A 167 -8.24 -1.70 -7.01
C ILE A 167 -9.40 -1.55 -6.03
N LEU A 168 -9.91 -0.32 -5.86
CA LEU A 168 -10.99 0.01 -4.92
C LEU A 168 -12.31 -0.70 -5.25
N SER A 169 -12.52 -1.14 -6.49
CA SER A 169 -13.66 -2.02 -6.86
C SER A 169 -13.70 -3.35 -6.07
N LYS A 170 -12.60 -3.71 -5.39
CA LYS A 170 -12.47 -4.89 -4.53
C LYS A 170 -12.39 -4.55 -3.05
N LEU A 171 -12.95 -3.40 -2.64
CA LEU A 171 -12.85 -2.81 -1.31
C LEU A 171 -13.05 -3.80 -0.15
N SER A 172 -14.01 -4.72 -0.25
CA SER A 172 -14.33 -5.69 0.80
C SER A 172 -13.19 -6.65 1.17
N LEU A 173 -12.18 -6.78 0.30
CA LEU A 173 -11.02 -7.65 0.49
C LEU A 173 -9.72 -6.88 0.73
N LEU A 174 -9.77 -5.55 0.67
CA LEU A 174 -8.60 -4.69 0.89
C LEU A 174 -8.45 -4.35 2.36
N ASP A 175 -7.21 -4.22 2.82
CA ASP A 175 -6.93 -3.66 4.13
C ASP A 175 -7.06 -2.14 4.16
N SER A 176 -7.47 -1.62 5.32
CA SER A 176 -7.74 -0.21 5.54
C SER A 176 -6.54 0.69 5.25
N ASP A 177 -5.33 0.23 5.52
CA ASP A 177 -4.09 0.99 5.27
C ASP A 177 -3.92 1.29 3.78
N LEU A 178 -4.19 0.32 2.91
CA LEU A 178 -4.13 0.51 1.47
C LEU A 178 -5.24 1.44 0.98
N VAL A 179 -6.46 1.24 1.47
CA VAL A 179 -7.60 2.08 1.09
C VAL A 179 -7.31 3.55 1.41
N LEU A 180 -6.86 3.82 2.64
CA LEU A 180 -6.48 5.17 3.07
C LEU A 180 -5.40 5.76 2.18
N LEU A 181 -4.34 5.00 1.88
CA LEU A 181 -3.23 5.48 1.07
C LEU A 181 -3.64 5.79 -0.37
N LEU A 182 -4.50 4.95 -0.98
CA LEU A 182 -5.02 5.21 -2.32
C LEU A 182 -5.94 6.43 -2.36
N SER A 183 -6.79 6.60 -1.35
CA SER A 183 -7.61 7.81 -1.22
C SER A 183 -6.77 9.07 -1.05
N GLU A 184 -5.71 9.03 -0.23
CA GLU A 184 -4.78 10.15 -0.08
C GLU A 184 -4.07 10.51 -1.39
N ILE A 185 -3.80 9.53 -2.26
CA ILE A 185 -3.23 9.76 -3.60
C ILE A 185 -4.26 10.47 -4.50
N GLU A 186 -5.50 9.99 -4.54
CA GLU A 186 -6.57 10.59 -5.35
C GLU A 186 -6.93 12.01 -4.91
N ASP A 187 -6.87 12.27 -3.61
CA ASP A 187 -7.17 13.56 -2.99
C ASP A 187 -5.93 14.45 -2.82
N SER A 188 -4.79 14.03 -3.38
CA SER A 188 -3.54 14.77 -3.28
C SER A 188 -3.66 16.17 -3.90
N LYS A 189 -2.94 17.14 -3.32
CA LYS A 189 -2.86 18.52 -3.85
C LYS A 189 -2.42 18.54 -5.32
N PHE A 190 -1.58 17.58 -5.71
CA PHE A 190 -1.11 17.42 -7.08
C PHE A 190 -2.27 17.07 -8.02
N PHE A 191 -3.05 16.03 -7.70
CA PHE A 191 -4.20 15.62 -8.51
C PHE A 191 -5.27 16.70 -8.56
N ASN A 192 -5.56 17.35 -7.44
CA ASN A 192 -6.52 18.45 -7.39
C ASN A 192 -6.10 19.64 -8.27
N ARG A 193 -4.80 19.97 -8.30
CA ARG A 193 -4.27 21.00 -9.19
C ARG A 193 -4.39 20.60 -10.67
N LEU A 194 -4.11 19.35 -11.01
CA LEU A 194 -4.26 18.85 -12.38
C LEU A 194 -5.72 18.83 -12.83
N ARG A 195 -6.67 18.47 -11.94
CA ARG A 195 -8.12 18.56 -12.20
C ARG A 195 -8.55 20.00 -12.47
N LEU A 196 -8.04 20.96 -11.68
CA LEU A 196 -8.30 22.38 -11.92
C LEU A 196 -7.77 22.81 -13.29
N TYR A 197 -6.56 22.40 -13.65
CA TYR A 197 -5.98 22.69 -14.96
C TYR A 197 -6.81 22.11 -16.11
N GLU A 198 -7.22 20.85 -16.00
CA GLU A 198 -8.06 20.15 -16.98
C GLU A 198 -9.41 20.87 -17.18
N ASN A 199 -10.04 21.32 -16.09
CA ASN A 199 -11.27 22.11 -16.14
C ASN A 199 -11.07 23.48 -16.80
N LEU A 200 -9.93 24.15 -16.57
CA LEU A 200 -9.63 25.43 -17.22
C LEU A 200 -9.36 25.24 -18.73
N MET A 201 -8.68 24.16 -19.12
CA MET A 201 -8.48 23.82 -20.53
C MET A 201 -9.81 23.54 -21.24
N SER A 202 -10.73 22.80 -20.62
CA SER A 202 -12.04 22.51 -21.24
C SER A 202 -12.91 23.76 -21.42
N MET A 203 -12.66 24.82 -20.64
CA MET A 203 -13.28 26.14 -20.79
C MET A 203 -12.58 27.05 -21.82
N GLY A 204 -11.54 26.57 -22.52
CA GLY A 204 -10.77 27.36 -23.49
C GLY A 204 -9.86 28.42 -22.85
N LEU A 205 -9.61 28.34 -21.54
CA LEU A 205 -8.77 29.26 -20.78
C LEU A 205 -7.30 28.79 -20.75
N GLU A 206 -6.76 28.43 -21.92
CA GLU A 206 -5.41 27.85 -22.11
C GLU A 206 -4.25 28.75 -21.63
N ARG A 207 -4.52 30.02 -21.29
CA ARG A 207 -3.48 31.01 -20.94
C ARG A 207 -3.01 30.95 -19.50
N THR A 208 -3.66 30.19 -18.63
CA THR A 208 -3.15 30.01 -17.26
C THR A 208 -1.98 29.04 -17.30
N LYS A 209 -0.76 29.59 -17.32
CA LYS A 209 0.45 28.89 -16.91
C LYS A 209 0.21 28.37 -15.49
N ILE A 210 -0.31 27.16 -15.34
CA ILE A 210 -0.14 26.44 -14.10
C ILE A 210 1.27 25.90 -14.18
N GLY A 211 2.23 26.75 -13.83
CA GLY A 211 3.62 26.37 -13.69
C GLY A 211 3.74 25.32 -12.60
N PHE A 212 4.80 24.53 -12.69
CA PHE A 212 5.32 23.74 -11.58
C PHE A 212 5.92 24.65 -10.48
N ASP A 213 5.56 25.94 -10.43
CA ASP A 213 6.01 26.97 -9.48
C ASP A 213 5.78 26.60 -7.99
N HIS A 214 5.13 25.47 -7.72
CA HIS A 214 4.93 24.90 -6.39
C HIS A 214 5.50 23.48 -6.31
N SER A 215 6.82 23.40 -6.27
CA SER A 215 7.58 22.15 -6.05
C SER A 215 7.07 21.35 -4.86
N ASP A 216 6.60 22.03 -3.81
CA ASP A 216 6.07 21.42 -2.58
C ASP A 216 4.93 20.43 -2.86
N ILE A 217 4.13 20.69 -3.89
CA ILE A 217 3.01 19.83 -4.26
C ILE A 217 3.49 18.50 -4.87
N LEU A 218 4.58 18.55 -5.66
CA LEU A 218 5.19 17.37 -6.24
C LEU A 218 5.99 16.58 -5.19
N ILE A 219 6.62 17.29 -4.25
CA ILE A 219 7.30 16.70 -3.09
C ILE A 219 6.29 15.96 -2.19
N ASP A 220 5.16 16.60 -1.86
CA ASP A 220 4.06 15.98 -1.11
C ASP A 220 3.58 14.70 -1.81
N TYR A 221 3.36 14.74 -3.13
CA TYR A 221 2.95 13.57 -3.91
C TYR A 221 4.00 12.46 -3.93
N THR A 222 5.28 12.81 -4.04
CA THR A 222 6.40 11.87 -3.98
C THR A 222 6.45 11.13 -2.65
N SER A 223 6.12 11.81 -1.55
CA SER A 223 6.04 11.18 -0.23
C SER A 223 4.96 10.09 -0.17
N LEU A 224 3.81 10.31 -0.84
CA LEU A 224 2.73 9.32 -0.95
C LEU A 224 3.18 8.11 -1.79
N MET A 225 3.87 8.35 -2.92
CA MET A 225 4.43 7.27 -3.74
C MET A 225 5.45 6.43 -2.98
N ARG A 226 6.30 7.06 -2.15
CA ARG A 226 7.25 6.36 -1.28
C ARG A 226 6.53 5.48 -0.26
N ARG A 227 5.45 5.98 0.37
CA ARG A 227 4.62 5.18 1.29
C ARG A 227 4.00 3.99 0.57
N LEU A 228 3.53 4.17 -0.67
CA LEU A 228 2.95 3.11 -1.50
C LEU A 228 3.98 2.04 -1.86
N GLU A 229 5.21 2.44 -2.17
CA GLU A 229 6.30 1.52 -2.44
C GLU A 229 6.65 0.67 -1.20
N ILE A 230 6.82 1.31 -0.05
CA ILE A 230 7.10 0.61 1.23
C ILE A 230 5.99 -0.41 1.53
N TYR A 231 4.73 0.00 1.34
CA TYR A 231 3.58 -0.88 1.50
C TYR A 231 3.64 -2.07 0.54
N SER A 232 3.89 -1.84 -0.76
CA SER A 232 3.99 -2.90 -1.78
C SER A 232 5.10 -3.89 -1.45
N ILE A 233 6.29 -3.41 -1.05
CA ILE A 233 7.43 -4.27 -0.65
C ILE A 233 7.06 -5.13 0.56
N LYS A 234 6.44 -4.53 1.58
CA LYS A 234 6.00 -5.25 2.79
C LYS A 234 5.02 -6.36 2.44
N LYS A 235 4.03 -6.09 1.60
CA LYS A 235 3.02 -7.09 1.18
C LYS A 235 3.61 -8.18 0.31
N LYS A 236 4.49 -7.84 -0.64
CA LYS A 236 5.24 -8.83 -1.44
C LYS A 236 6.02 -9.81 -0.56
N LYS A 237 6.70 -9.32 0.48
CA LYS A 237 7.44 -10.17 1.44
C LYS A 237 6.54 -11.15 2.20
N ILE A 238 5.29 -10.77 2.47
CA ILE A 238 4.33 -11.60 3.21
C ILE A 238 3.70 -12.67 2.31
N PHE A 239 3.33 -12.31 1.07
CA PHE A 239 2.48 -13.14 0.20
C PHE A 239 3.22 -13.85 -0.94
N ASN A 240 4.39 -13.36 -1.36
CA ASN A 240 5.19 -13.94 -2.44
C ASN A 240 6.47 -14.66 -1.96
N GLY A 241 6.76 -14.68 -0.65
CA GLY A 241 7.85 -15.46 -0.04
C GLY A 241 7.40 -16.82 0.48
#